data_AF-A0A3B9I106-F1
#
_entry.id   AF-A0A3B9I106-F1
#
_cell.length_a   1.000
_cell.length_b   1.000
_cell.length_c   1.000
_cell.angle_alpha   90.00
_cell.angle_beta   90.00
_cell.angle_gamma   90.00
#
_symmetry.space_group_name_H-M   'P 1'
#
loop_
_entity.id
_entity.type
_entity.pdbx_description
1 polymer ?
#
loop_
_entity_poly.entity_id
_entity_poly.type
_entity_poly.pdbx_seq_one_letter_code
_entity_poly.pdbx_strand_id
1 'polypeptide(L)' 'ITIISQEFHNKRAISIAHFKGLEAVGYNAKDVSFRIGLKTNFREVFARTKMAYDLIFNKQPRFLGETIDI' A
#
# COMPACT_ATOMS: atom_id res chain seq x y z
N ILE A 1 3.17 -13.13 4.04
CA ILE A 1 3.93 -12.11 3.27
C ILE A 1 4.48 -11.07 4.24
N THR A 2 5.74 -10.67 4.10
CA THR A 2 6.32 -9.60 4.94
C THR A 2 6.59 -8.37 4.10
N ILE A 3 6.06 -7.23 4.52
CA ILE A 3 6.13 -5.95 3.79
C ILE A 3 6.93 -4.97 4.64
N ILE A 4 8.01 -4.43 4.09
CA ILE A 4 8.89 -3.48 4.80
C ILE A 4 8.88 -2.16 4.04
N SER A 5 8.25 -1.14 4.62
CA SER A 5 8.08 0.17 3.99
C SER A 5 7.78 1.26 5.03
N GLN A 6 7.48 2.48 4.58
CA GLN A 6 7.02 3.56 5.45
C GLN A 6 5.64 3.23 6.04
N GLU A 7 5.33 3.75 7.22
CA GLU A 7 4.10 3.42 7.96
C GLU A 7 2.83 3.54 7.10
N PHE A 8 2.69 4.63 6.35
CA PHE A 8 1.51 4.88 5.53
C PHE A 8 1.39 3.92 4.33
N HIS A 9 2.52 3.46 3.80
CA HIS A 9 2.55 2.45 2.75
C HIS A 9 2.23 1.06 3.30
N ASN A 10 2.78 0.70 4.46
CA ASN A 10 2.48 -0.56 5.12
C ASN A 10 0.99 -0.68 5.45
N LYS A 11 0.37 0.37 6.01
CA LYS A 11 -1.07 0.39 6.28
C LYS A 11 -1.88 0.05 5.03
N ARG A 12 -1.57 0.69 3.90
CA ARG A 12 -2.25 0.44 2.63
C ARG A 12 -2.05 -1.00 2.15
N ALA A 13 -0.82 -1.49 2.20
CA ALA A 13 -0.48 -2.82 1.71
C ALA A 13 -1.16 -3.93 2.54
N ILE A 14 -1.20 -3.77 3.86
CA ILE A 14 -1.93 -4.65 4.78
C ILE A 14 -3.43 -4.64 4.46
N SER A 15 -4.05 -3.48 4.23
CA SER A 15 -5.47 -3.42 3.86
C SER A 15 -5.78 -4.16 2.56
N ILE A 16 -4.92 -4.02 1.54
CA ILE A 16 -5.08 -4.74 0.27
C ILE A 16 -4.92 -6.25 0.48
N ALA A 17 -3.93 -6.67 1.26
CA ALA A 17 -3.68 -8.08 1.55
C ALA A 17 -4.88 -8.73 2.25
N HIS A 18 -5.41 -8.11 3.32
CA HIS A 18 -6.60 -8.60 4.01
C HIS A 18 -7.82 -8.66 3.10
N PHE A 19 -8.05 -7.64 2.27
CA PHE A 19 -9.17 -7.65 1.32
C PHE A 19 -9.06 -8.81 0.31
N LYS A 20 -7.83 -9.18 -0.06
CA LYS A 20 -7.55 -10.31 -0.96
C LYS A 20 -7.42 -11.66 -0.23
N GLY A 21 -7.69 -11.72 1.08
CA GLY A 21 -7.56 -12.95 1.86
C GLY A 21 -6.12 -13.43 2.08
N LEU A 22 -5.14 -12.55 1.93
CA LEU A 22 -3.72 -12.85 2.10
C LEU A 22 -3.25 -12.52 3.51
N GLU A 23 -2.45 -13.40 4.10
CA GLU A 23 -1.77 -13.15 5.38
C GLU A 23 -0.52 -12.28 5.16
N ALA A 24 -0.52 -11.08 5.73
CA ALA A 24 0.58 -10.13 5.60
C ALA A 24 0.95 -9.47 6.93
N VAL A 25 2.26 -9.29 7.15
CA VAL A 25 2.85 -8.57 8.28
C VAL A 25 3.62 -7.37 7.75
N GLY A 26 3.42 -6.18 8.34
CA GLY A 26 4.12 -4.95 7.95
C GLY A 26 5.15 -4.52 8.99
N TYR A 27 6.38 -4.20 8.54
CA TYR A 27 7.43 -3.61 9.36
C TYR A 27 7.75 -2.19 8.89
N ASN A 28 7.63 -1.23 9.79
CA ASN A 28 7.93 0.17 9.47
C ASN A 28 9.45 0.36 9.33
N ALA A 29 9.88 0.76 8.14
CA ALA A 29 11.26 1.17 7.89
C ALA A 29 11.58 2.44 8.70
N LYS A 30 12.83 2.60 9.15
CA LYS A 30 13.29 3.83 9.81
C LYS A 30 13.06 5.02 8.88
N ASP A 31 12.41 6.05 9.43
CA ASP A 31 11.99 7.23 8.67
C ASP A 31 13.17 7.99 8.05
N VAL A 32 13.08 8.25 6.75
CA VAL A 32 13.85 9.31 6.08
C VAL A 32 13.11 10.63 6.27
N SER A 33 13.28 11.27 7.44
CA SER A 33 12.72 12.60 7.77
C SER A 33 11.26 12.80 7.33
N PHE A 34 10.32 12.48 8.20
CA PHE A 34 8.87 12.63 8.05
C PHE A 34 8.44 14.10 7.82
N ARG A 35 8.73 14.67 6.65
CA ARG A 35 8.04 15.88 6.16
C ARG A 35 6.80 15.42 5.41
N ILE A 36 5.81 14.90 6.15
CA ILE A 36 4.46 14.82 5.60
C ILE A 36 3.91 16.24 5.54
N GLY A 37 4.23 16.94 4.45
CA GLY A 37 3.59 18.21 4.14
C GLY A 37 2.08 18.01 3.95
N LEU A 38 1.30 19.06 4.19
CA LEU A 38 -0.17 19.06 4.05
C LEU A 38 -0.61 18.42 2.72
N LYS A 39 0.09 18.74 1.62
CA LYS A 39 -0.12 18.21 0.27
C LYS A 39 -0.02 16.68 0.21
N THR A 40 0.90 16.08 0.96
CA THR A 40 1.10 14.62 0.99
C THR A 40 -0.08 13.93 1.68
N ASN A 41 -0.54 14.46 2.83
CA ASN A 41 -1.71 13.95 3.54
C ASN A 41 -2.98 14.00 2.68
N PHE A 42 -3.24 15.15 2.04
CA PHE A 42 -4.39 15.30 1.14
C PHE A 42 -4.35 14.26 0.02
N ARG A 43 -3.21 14.13 -0.67
CA ARG A 43 -3.03 13.11 -1.72
C ARG A 43 -3.24 11.71 -1.17
N GLU A 44 -2.84 11.43 0.06
CA GLU A 44 -2.99 10.12 0.66
C GLU A 44 -4.45 9.73 0.89
N VAL A 45 -5.28 10.67 1.35
CA VAL A 45 -6.73 10.44 1.50
C VAL A 45 -7.35 10.05 0.17
N PHE A 46 -7.11 10.82 -0.89
CA PHE A 46 -7.60 10.49 -2.24
C PHE A 46 -7.06 9.15 -2.74
N ALA A 47 -5.80 8.82 -2.45
CA ALA A 47 -5.21 7.54 -2.84
C ALA A 47 -5.87 6.35 -2.13
N ARG A 48 -6.23 6.48 -0.84
CA ARG A 48 -6.94 5.44 -0.09
C ARG A 48 -8.37 5.24 -0.63
N THR A 49 -9.09 6.32 -0.92
CA THR A 49 -10.43 6.23 -1.54
C THR A 49 -10.38 5.55 -2.90
N LYS A 50 -9.43 5.96 -3.76
CA LYS A 50 -9.23 5.34 -5.07
C LYS A 50 -8.87 3.87 -4.95
N MET A 51 -7.99 3.50 -4.00
CA MET A 51 -7.62 2.11 -3.76
C MET A 51 -8.85 1.28 -3.36
N ALA A 52 -9.70 1.76 -2.45
CA ALA A 52 -10.91 1.05 -2.07
C ALA A 52 -11.85 0.83 -3.27
N TYR A 53 -12.02 1.85 -4.11
CA TYR A 53 -12.77 1.73 -5.36
C TYR A 53 -12.14 0.67 -6.29
N ASP A 54 -10.84 0.76 -6.56
CA ASP A 54 -10.13 -0.21 -7.41
C ASP A 54 -10.26 -1.65 -6.89
N LEU A 55 -10.26 -1.86 -5.56
CA LEU A 55 -10.47 -3.19 -4.94
C LEU A 55 -11.90 -3.71 -5.13
N ILE A 56 -12.92 -2.87 -4.93
CA ILE A 56 -14.33 -3.24 -5.10
C ILE A 56 -14.62 -3.62 -6.56
N PHE A 57 -14.10 -2.86 -7.51
CA PHE A 57 -14.26 -3.12 -8.94
C PHE A 57 -13.25 -4.14 -9.49
N ASN A 58 -12.52 -4.83 -8.60
CA ASN A 58 -11.51 -5.85 -8.90
C ASN A 58 -10.56 -5.46 -10.05
N LYS A 59 -10.13 -4.20 -10.04
CA LYS A 59 -9.25 -3.65 -11.07
C LYS A 59 -7.89 -4.34 -11.00
N GLN A 60 -7.44 -4.84 -12.14
CA GLN A 60 -6.16 -5.53 -12.23
C GLN A 60 -4.97 -4.57 -12.00
N PRO A 61 -3.87 -5.02 -11.38
CA PRO A 61 -2.70 -4.19 -11.16
C PRO A 61 -2.13 -3.72 -12.51
N ARG A 62 -1.89 -2.42 -12.64
CA ARG A 62 -1.37 -1.83 -13.88
C ARG A 62 0.07 -2.27 -14.17
N PHE A 63 0.83 -2.58 -13.13
CA PHE A 63 2.22 -3.00 -13.19
C PHE A 63 2.34 -4.31 -12.39
N LEU A 64 2.34 -5.45 -13.08
CA LEU A 64 2.55 -6.76 -12.46
C LEU A 64 4.04 -7.16 -12.43
N GLY A 65 4.92 -6.42 -13.10
CA GLY A 65 6.34 -6.74 -13.21
C GLY A 65 6.58 -8.09 -13.90
N GLU A 66 7.83 -8.46 -14.07
CA GLU A 66 8.19 -9.83 -14.40
C GLU A 66 8.20 -10.68 -13.13
N THR A 67 7.73 -11.92 -13.22
CA THR A 67 7.80 -12.88 -12.12
C THR A 67 9.27 -13.19 -11.84
N ILE A 68 9.70 -12.94 -10.61
CA ILE A 68 11.03 -13.31 -10.15
C ILE A 68 10.92 -14.70 -9.52
N ASP A 69 11.55 -15.69 -10.13
CA ASP A 69 11.76 -17.01 -9.51
C ASP A 69 12.82 -16.86 -8.41
N ILE A 70 12.52 -17.40 -7.22
CA ILE A 70 13.37 -17.35 -6.02
C ILE A 70 13.70 -18.78 -5.60
#